data_AF-A0A8H3CJ95-F1
#
_entry.id   AF-A0A8H3CJ95-F1
#
_cell.length_a   1.000
_cell.length_b   1.000
_cell.length_c   1.000
_cell.angle_alpha   90.00
_cell.angle_beta   90.00
_cell.angle_gamma   90.00
#
_symmetry.space_group_name_H-M   'P 1'
#
loop_
_entity.id
_entity.type
_entity.pdbx_description
1 polymer ?
#
loop_
_entity_poly.entity_id
_entity_poly.type
_entity_poly.pdbx_seq_one_letter_code
_entity_poly.pdbx_strand_id
1 'polypeptide(L)'
;MPPKRKAADESGPAKKKAATTPKLKKSKAPKWDESEFSKEKPTGEWARKCVDRWCLLAPYDNSISEKRWEDYYNERSALDKVNSSGAPESKEIVSEELCQDTWKILRKASSDLAAIVLGSKLDDADRKKQIARTLMGSLYFTELWGNDEGDDTPREVEAKTRLYSPFGAGDSIDFFYRYHLRARMFSNGQRFSSLFAKPRMRIEIDPKNPTACSAIKRNANGVLKAASDAVTIFDRRNANGVLKAASDAVTIFDRNGGKSKGTTAANIKSFEGTLFCTEGWISPLKLAEILLAAANVMGYRERDKTTPKSVLEKFNYFDGETNGKNLLAEELKSLAALEAKEPTDQAVVSIPQRLLLLARHGGANENEAGSSRRAASA
;
A
#
# COMPACT_ATOMS: atom_id res chain seq x y z
N MET A 1 21.02 77.91 -26.59
CA MET A 1 21.24 76.51 -26.16
C MET A 1 19.90 75.80 -26.00
N PRO A 2 19.62 74.81 -26.86
CA PRO A 2 18.89 73.59 -26.50
C PRO A 2 19.77 72.34 -26.73
N PRO A 3 19.41 71.16 -26.17
CA PRO A 3 20.40 70.18 -25.71
C PRO A 3 20.93 69.24 -26.79
N LYS A 4 22.24 68.91 -26.66
CA LYS A 4 22.95 67.84 -27.37
C LYS A 4 22.25 66.49 -27.13
N ARG A 5 21.70 65.87 -28.17
CA ARG A 5 21.32 64.44 -28.15
C ARG A 5 22.60 63.60 -28.25
N LYS A 6 22.82 62.75 -27.24
CA LYS A 6 23.88 61.74 -27.20
C LYS A 6 23.60 60.64 -28.23
N ALA A 7 24.66 60.15 -28.87
CA ALA A 7 24.65 58.91 -29.62
C ALA A 7 25.02 57.72 -28.70
N ALA A 8 24.49 56.55 -29.08
CA ALA A 8 24.86 55.17 -28.73
C ALA A 8 24.78 54.73 -27.25
N ASP A 9 23.92 53.74 -26.98
CA ASP A 9 24.42 52.40 -26.64
C ASP A 9 23.34 51.33 -26.91
N GLU A 10 23.67 50.42 -27.82
CA GLU A 10 22.91 49.20 -28.10
C GLU A 10 23.00 48.26 -26.89
N SER A 11 22.03 48.35 -25.98
CA SER A 11 21.81 47.31 -24.99
C SER A 11 20.90 46.23 -25.58
N GLY A 12 21.52 45.27 -26.28
CA GLY A 12 20.85 44.03 -26.68
C GLY A 12 20.27 43.31 -25.45
N PRO A 13 19.10 42.65 -25.57
CA PRO A 13 18.43 42.04 -24.43
C PRO A 13 19.29 40.91 -23.85
N ALA A 14 19.55 41.00 -22.54
CA ALA A 14 20.26 39.98 -21.78
C ALA A 14 19.63 38.60 -22.05
N LYS A 15 20.41 37.68 -22.63
CA LYS A 15 20.05 36.28 -22.81
C LYS A 15 19.57 35.73 -21.46
N LYS A 16 18.27 35.46 -21.34
CA LYS A 16 17.70 34.66 -20.24
C LYS A 16 18.47 33.35 -20.22
N LYS A 17 19.28 33.13 -19.16
CA LYS A 17 19.88 31.82 -18.89
C LYS A 17 18.74 30.81 -18.85
N ALA A 18 18.82 29.79 -19.71
CA ALA A 18 17.92 28.66 -19.66
C ALA A 18 17.92 28.12 -18.22
N ALA A 19 16.74 28.00 -17.62
CA ALA A 19 16.60 27.41 -16.30
C ALA A 19 17.15 25.98 -16.39
N THR A 20 18.31 25.75 -15.77
CA THR A 20 18.87 24.41 -15.63
C THR A 20 17.85 23.57 -14.89
N THR A 21 17.27 22.58 -15.59
CA THR A 21 16.34 21.62 -15.00
C THR A 21 16.97 21.05 -13.72
N PRO A 22 16.25 21.06 -12.57
CA PRO A 22 16.79 20.51 -11.34
C PRO A 22 17.23 19.06 -11.55
N LYS A 23 18.49 18.73 -11.24
CA LYS A 23 18.98 17.36 -11.32
C LYS A 23 18.24 16.52 -10.28
N LEU A 24 17.51 15.49 -10.73
CA LEU A 24 16.87 14.52 -9.86
C LEU A 24 17.93 13.74 -9.06
N LYS A 25 17.57 13.32 -7.85
CA LYS A 25 18.43 12.48 -7.02
C LYS A 25 18.52 11.08 -7.61
N LYS A 26 19.66 10.41 -7.44
CA LYS A 26 19.85 9.02 -7.85
C LYS A 26 19.32 8.06 -6.78
N SER A 27 18.76 6.94 -7.23
CA SER A 27 18.43 5.80 -6.35
C SER A 27 19.71 5.13 -5.85
N LYS A 28 19.67 4.59 -4.62
CA LYS A 28 20.71 3.74 -4.04
C LYS A 28 20.31 2.28 -4.21
N ALA A 29 21.20 1.47 -4.76
CA ALA A 29 20.96 0.04 -4.92
C ALA A 29 20.73 -0.63 -3.54
N PRO A 30 19.71 -1.48 -3.40
CA PRO A 30 19.50 -2.31 -2.22
C PRO A 30 20.74 -3.15 -1.87
N LYS A 31 21.02 -3.27 -0.57
CA LYS A 31 22.10 -4.13 -0.03
C LYS A 31 21.50 -5.26 0.80
N TRP A 32 20.65 -6.08 0.19
CA TRP A 32 20.02 -7.21 0.90
C TRP A 32 21.06 -8.25 1.38
N ASP A 33 22.22 -8.29 0.75
CA ASP A 33 23.27 -9.30 0.97
C ASP A 33 24.23 -8.99 2.12
N GLU A 34 24.27 -7.74 2.60
CA GLU A 34 25.23 -7.27 3.61
C GLU A 34 24.61 -7.15 5.01
N SER A 35 23.42 -7.72 5.21
CA SER A 35 22.55 -7.45 6.35
C SER A 35 22.50 -8.62 7.34
N GLU A 36 21.77 -8.44 8.45
CA GLU A 36 21.37 -9.54 9.36
C GLU A 36 20.44 -10.58 8.71
N PHE A 37 20.10 -10.41 7.44
CA PHE A 37 19.18 -11.27 6.71
C PHE A 37 19.88 -12.36 5.88
N SER A 38 19.16 -13.45 5.69
CA SER A 38 19.57 -14.61 4.89
C SER A 38 19.00 -14.57 3.48
N LYS A 39 19.76 -15.11 2.51
CA LYS A 39 19.24 -15.46 1.18
C LYS A 39 18.55 -16.82 1.16
N GLU A 40 18.97 -17.72 2.06
CA GLU A 40 18.43 -19.06 2.16
C GLU A 40 17.07 -19.02 2.84
N LYS A 41 16.12 -19.79 2.28
CA LYS A 41 14.80 -19.95 2.88
C LYS A 41 14.96 -20.49 4.32
N PRO A 42 14.13 -20.02 5.27
CA PRO A 42 14.13 -20.56 6.62
C PRO A 42 13.77 -22.06 6.61
N THR A 43 14.32 -22.82 7.55
CA THR A 43 14.12 -24.29 7.64
C THR A 43 12.99 -24.68 8.58
N GLY A 44 12.53 -23.75 9.42
CA GLY A 44 11.40 -23.94 10.32
C GLY A 44 10.11 -24.31 9.59
N GLU A 45 9.22 -25.03 10.27
CA GLU A 45 7.96 -25.49 9.70
C GLU A 45 7.04 -24.30 9.36
N TRP A 46 6.81 -23.42 10.33
CA TRP A 46 5.90 -22.29 10.19
C TRP A 46 6.47 -21.22 9.27
N ALA A 47 7.76 -20.94 9.37
CA ALA A 47 8.44 -20.03 8.46
C ALA A 47 8.30 -20.49 7.00
N ARG A 48 8.55 -21.77 6.70
CA ARG A 48 8.36 -22.33 5.34
C ARG A 48 6.92 -22.26 4.89
N LYS A 49 5.96 -22.64 5.75
CA LYS A 49 4.52 -22.49 5.45
C LYS A 49 4.17 -21.06 5.06
N CYS A 50 4.71 -20.05 5.75
CA CYS A 50 4.49 -18.65 5.41
C CYS A 50 5.12 -18.25 4.08
N VAL A 51 6.40 -18.62 3.88
CA VAL A 51 7.16 -18.32 2.66
C VAL A 51 6.46 -18.89 1.44
N ASP A 52 6.04 -20.16 1.50
CA ASP A 52 5.45 -20.82 0.34
C ASP A 52 4.01 -20.36 0.10
N ARG A 53 3.19 -20.17 1.16
CA ARG A 53 1.80 -19.71 1.01
C ARG A 53 1.70 -18.30 0.43
N TRP A 54 2.53 -17.37 0.92
CA TRP A 54 2.49 -15.95 0.52
C TRP A 54 3.61 -15.53 -0.43
N CYS A 55 4.39 -16.48 -0.95
CA CYS A 55 5.49 -16.25 -1.88
C CYS A 55 6.49 -15.19 -1.37
N LEU A 56 6.82 -15.26 -0.07
CA LEU A 56 7.76 -14.32 0.55
C LEU A 56 9.15 -14.52 -0.07
N LEU A 57 9.83 -13.40 -0.31
CA LEU A 57 11.14 -13.36 -0.94
C LEU A 57 12.23 -13.20 0.13
N ALA A 58 13.47 -13.60 -0.18
CA ALA A 58 14.64 -13.09 0.56
C ALA A 58 14.63 -11.54 0.50
N PRO A 59 15.28 -10.79 1.38
CA PRO A 59 15.93 -11.23 2.61
C PRO A 59 14.96 -11.93 3.57
N TYR A 60 15.43 -13.00 4.22
CA TYR A 60 14.72 -13.67 5.32
C TYR A 60 15.35 -13.30 6.66
N ASP A 61 14.54 -12.93 7.65
CA ASP A 61 15.00 -12.71 9.01
C ASP A 61 14.97 -14.03 9.80
N ASN A 62 16.15 -14.66 9.92
CA ASN A 62 16.31 -15.91 10.65
C ASN A 62 16.27 -15.73 12.18
N SER A 63 16.23 -14.49 12.69
CA SER A 63 16.08 -14.23 14.13
C SER A 63 14.63 -14.37 14.61
N ILE A 64 13.67 -14.40 13.68
CA ILE A 64 12.25 -14.60 13.98
C ILE A 64 12.01 -16.05 14.42
N SER A 65 11.43 -16.22 15.61
CA SER A 65 11.12 -17.54 16.14
C SER A 65 9.93 -18.21 15.42
N GLU A 66 9.90 -19.54 15.42
CA GLU A 66 8.82 -20.33 14.83
C GLU A 66 7.44 -19.98 15.41
N LYS A 67 7.36 -19.66 16.71
CA LYS A 67 6.12 -19.21 17.33
C LYS A 67 5.61 -17.89 16.73
N ARG A 68 6.51 -16.95 16.43
CA ARG A 68 6.10 -15.70 15.75
C ARG A 68 5.68 -15.98 14.32
N TRP A 69 6.34 -16.90 13.61
CA TRP A 69 5.88 -17.32 12.29
C TRP A 69 4.50 -17.99 12.32
N GLU A 70 4.20 -18.78 13.35
CA GLU A 70 2.87 -19.34 13.59
C GLU A 70 1.82 -18.23 13.82
N ASP A 71 2.12 -17.24 14.66
CA ASP A 71 1.25 -16.08 14.89
C ASP A 71 1.00 -15.31 13.58
N TYR A 72 2.05 -15.11 12.76
CA TYR A 72 1.96 -14.48 11.44
C TYR A 72 1.09 -15.28 10.48
N TYR A 73 1.26 -16.60 10.48
CA TYR A 73 0.46 -17.49 9.67
C TYR A 73 -1.02 -17.39 10.04
N ASN A 74 -1.33 -17.42 11.33
CA ASN A 74 -2.69 -17.34 11.85
C ASN A 74 -3.33 -15.98 11.54
N GLU A 75 -2.59 -14.89 11.70
CA GLU A 75 -3.07 -13.55 11.39
C GLU A 75 -3.44 -13.39 9.91
N ARG A 76 -2.51 -13.71 8.99
CA ARG A 76 -2.76 -13.59 7.55
C ARG A 76 -3.83 -14.57 7.08
N SER A 77 -3.92 -15.76 7.69
CA SER A 77 -4.99 -16.72 7.39
C SER A 77 -6.37 -16.21 7.84
N ALA A 78 -6.46 -15.50 8.97
CA ALA A 78 -7.69 -14.84 9.38
C ALA A 78 -8.08 -13.71 8.41
N LEU A 79 -7.10 -12.92 7.97
CA LEU A 79 -7.33 -11.88 6.96
C LEU A 79 -7.69 -12.44 5.59
N ASP A 80 -7.17 -13.61 5.20
CA ASP A 80 -7.60 -14.32 3.99
C ASP A 80 -9.11 -14.59 4.03
N LYS A 81 -9.66 -15.06 5.17
CA LYS A 81 -11.10 -15.30 5.33
C LYS A 81 -11.91 -14.02 5.18
N VAL A 82 -11.49 -12.94 5.84
CA VAL A 82 -12.15 -11.62 5.73
C VAL A 82 -12.13 -11.13 4.27
N ASN A 83 -11.03 -11.33 3.56
CA ASN A 83 -10.83 -10.83 2.19
C ASN A 83 -11.25 -11.85 1.10
N SER A 84 -12.16 -12.76 1.44
CA SER A 84 -12.70 -13.77 0.52
C SER A 84 -14.14 -13.50 0.14
N SER A 85 -14.42 -13.26 -1.14
CA SER A 85 -15.78 -12.95 -1.59
C SER A 85 -16.77 -14.06 -1.23
N GLY A 86 -17.88 -13.68 -0.58
CA GLY A 86 -18.91 -14.61 -0.14
C GLY A 86 -18.66 -15.31 1.20
N ALA A 87 -17.51 -15.08 1.86
CA ALA A 87 -17.27 -15.59 3.20
C ALA A 87 -18.09 -14.80 4.26
N PRO A 88 -18.64 -15.47 5.29
CA PRO A 88 -19.34 -14.78 6.39
C PRO A 88 -18.47 -13.72 7.10
N GLU A 89 -17.17 -13.95 7.19
CA GLU A 89 -16.20 -13.04 7.80
C GLU A 89 -16.02 -11.73 7.02
N SER A 90 -16.39 -11.69 5.73
CA SER A 90 -16.28 -10.50 4.89
C SER A 90 -17.23 -9.37 5.25
N LYS A 91 -18.22 -9.63 6.10
CA LYS A 91 -19.16 -8.59 6.58
C LYS A 91 -18.47 -7.36 7.18
N GLU A 92 -17.25 -7.52 7.72
CA GLU A 92 -16.46 -6.43 8.32
C GLU A 92 -15.88 -5.46 7.28
N ILE A 93 -15.88 -5.85 6.01
CA ILE A 93 -15.31 -5.07 4.92
C ILE A 93 -16.30 -4.82 3.77
N VAL A 94 -17.50 -5.40 3.82
CA VAL A 94 -18.56 -5.15 2.84
C VAL A 94 -19.46 -4.05 3.37
N SER A 95 -19.28 -2.83 2.86
CA SER A 95 -20.12 -1.69 3.22
C SER A 95 -21.22 -1.49 2.18
N GLU A 96 -22.40 -2.05 2.41
CA GLU A 96 -23.55 -1.93 1.48
C GLU A 96 -23.92 -0.47 1.24
N GLU A 97 -23.89 0.37 2.27
CA GLU A 97 -24.20 1.80 2.20
C GLU A 97 -23.22 2.61 1.33
N LEU A 98 -22.02 2.07 1.08
CA LEU A 98 -21.01 2.73 0.25
C LEU A 98 -21.30 2.57 -1.25
N CYS A 99 -22.19 1.64 -1.63
CA CYS A 99 -22.59 1.37 -3.02
C CYS A 99 -21.40 1.11 -3.98
N GLN A 100 -20.27 0.61 -3.45
CA GLN A 100 -19.05 0.36 -4.23
C GLN A 100 -18.50 -1.05 -4.02
N ASP A 101 -17.92 -1.60 -5.10
CA ASP A 101 -17.37 -2.95 -5.11
C ASP A 101 -16.01 -2.99 -4.39
N THR A 102 -16.05 -3.43 -3.13
CA THR A 102 -14.87 -3.53 -2.25
C THR A 102 -13.76 -4.40 -2.87
N TRP A 103 -14.14 -5.48 -3.57
CA TRP A 103 -13.19 -6.41 -4.16
C TRP A 103 -12.44 -5.77 -5.33
N LYS A 104 -13.15 -5.00 -6.17
CA LYS A 104 -12.53 -4.21 -7.24
C LYS A 104 -11.61 -3.12 -6.68
N ILE A 105 -12.00 -2.47 -5.59
CA ILE A 105 -11.16 -1.47 -4.91
C ILE A 105 -9.85 -2.11 -4.43
N LEU A 106 -9.92 -3.23 -3.70
CA LEU A 106 -8.74 -3.95 -3.22
C LEU A 106 -7.83 -4.40 -4.37
N ARG A 107 -8.41 -5.05 -5.39
CA ARG A 107 -7.65 -5.52 -6.57
C ARG A 107 -6.97 -4.36 -7.30
N LYS A 108 -7.64 -3.21 -7.42
CA LYS A 108 -7.06 -2.02 -8.04
C LYS A 108 -5.90 -1.48 -7.21
N ALA A 109 -6.06 -1.33 -5.90
CA ALA A 109 -4.99 -0.86 -5.02
C ALA A 109 -3.76 -1.78 -5.06
N SER A 110 -3.96 -3.10 -5.01
CA SER A 110 -2.89 -4.09 -5.20
C SER A 110 -2.18 -3.95 -6.54
N SER A 111 -2.92 -3.69 -7.61
CA SER A 111 -2.34 -3.47 -8.95
C SER A 111 -1.54 -2.17 -9.00
N ASP A 112 -2.06 -1.09 -8.41
CA ASP A 112 -1.36 0.19 -8.30
C ASP A 112 -0.03 0.03 -7.54
N LEU A 113 -0.02 -0.74 -6.43
CA LEU A 113 1.21 -1.08 -5.69
C LEU A 113 2.27 -1.74 -6.58
N ALA A 114 1.86 -2.73 -7.38
CA ALA A 114 2.77 -3.39 -8.32
C ALA A 114 3.29 -2.44 -9.40
N ALA A 115 2.43 -1.60 -10.00
CA ALA A 115 2.89 -0.59 -10.95
C ALA A 115 3.94 0.34 -10.34
N ILE A 116 3.73 0.80 -9.11
CA ILE A 116 4.68 1.69 -8.44
C ILE A 116 6.05 1.00 -8.29
N VAL A 117 6.09 -0.26 -7.86
CA VAL A 117 7.34 -1.02 -7.74
C VAL A 117 7.97 -1.31 -9.12
N LEU A 118 7.20 -1.70 -10.13
CA LEU A 118 7.73 -1.94 -11.48
C LEU A 118 8.37 -0.69 -12.09
N GLY A 119 7.82 0.48 -11.78
CA GLY A 119 8.37 1.76 -12.18
C GLY A 119 9.56 2.25 -11.35
N SER A 120 10.03 1.50 -10.35
CA SER A 120 11.20 1.86 -9.53
C SER A 120 12.53 1.58 -10.25
N LYS A 121 13.58 2.27 -9.80
CA LYS A 121 14.94 2.09 -10.29
C LYS A 121 15.60 0.92 -9.55
N LEU A 122 15.39 -0.28 -10.07
CA LEU A 122 16.17 -1.48 -9.74
C LEU A 122 16.69 -2.07 -11.05
N ASP A 123 18.01 -2.29 -11.12
CA ASP A 123 18.67 -2.79 -12.33
C ASP A 123 18.37 -4.27 -12.57
N ASP A 124 18.20 -5.05 -11.49
CA ASP A 124 17.69 -6.41 -11.56
C ASP A 124 16.17 -6.40 -11.87
N ALA A 125 15.85 -6.61 -13.14
CA ALA A 125 14.48 -6.55 -13.65
C ALA A 125 13.61 -7.70 -13.13
N ASP A 126 14.18 -8.91 -13.00
CA ASP A 126 13.43 -10.09 -12.57
C ASP A 126 13.14 -10.02 -11.08
N ARG A 127 14.10 -9.55 -10.29
CA ARG A 127 13.87 -9.27 -8.89
C ARG A 127 12.81 -8.19 -8.68
N LYS A 128 12.84 -7.13 -9.47
CA LYS A 128 11.80 -6.09 -9.43
C LYS A 128 10.42 -6.65 -9.73
N LYS A 129 10.30 -7.54 -10.74
CA LYS A 129 9.05 -8.23 -11.07
C LYS A 129 8.59 -9.14 -9.93
N GLN A 130 9.48 -9.93 -9.33
CA GLN A 130 9.15 -10.78 -8.18
C GLN A 130 8.59 -9.96 -7.02
N ILE A 131 9.25 -8.86 -6.65
CA ILE A 131 8.78 -7.97 -5.57
C ILE A 131 7.40 -7.41 -5.90
N ALA A 132 7.19 -6.93 -7.13
CA ALA A 132 5.89 -6.41 -7.55
C ALA A 132 4.78 -7.48 -7.48
N ARG A 133 5.04 -8.69 -7.98
CA ARG A 133 4.09 -9.82 -7.95
C ARG A 133 3.73 -10.25 -6.53
N THR A 134 4.71 -10.38 -5.64
CA THR A 134 4.45 -10.72 -4.24
C THR A 134 3.66 -9.59 -3.55
N LEU A 135 3.98 -8.32 -3.82
CA LEU A 135 3.30 -7.18 -3.22
C LEU A 135 1.81 -7.10 -3.59
N MET A 136 1.42 -7.53 -4.81
CA MET A 136 0.00 -7.57 -5.21
C MET A 136 -0.87 -8.39 -4.25
N GLY A 137 -0.32 -9.48 -3.70
CA GLY A 137 -1.02 -10.36 -2.76
C GLY A 137 -0.78 -10.07 -1.28
N SER A 138 -0.15 -8.93 -0.97
CA SER A 138 0.24 -8.57 0.40
C SER A 138 -0.63 -7.49 1.04
N LEU A 139 -1.65 -6.99 0.33
CA LEU A 139 -2.58 -5.97 0.83
C LEU A 139 -3.90 -6.61 1.28
N TYR A 140 -4.37 -6.23 2.48
CA TYR A 140 -5.62 -6.73 3.06
C TYR A 140 -6.46 -5.56 3.60
N PHE A 141 -7.78 -5.64 3.44
CA PHE A 141 -8.69 -4.91 4.32
C PHE A 141 -8.73 -5.57 5.69
N THR A 142 -8.76 -4.74 6.72
CA THR A 142 -8.96 -5.17 8.11
C THR A 142 -10.33 -4.73 8.63
N GLU A 143 -10.83 -3.59 8.15
CA GLU A 143 -12.19 -3.08 8.36
C GLU A 143 -12.50 -2.09 7.23
N LEU A 144 -13.74 -2.07 6.73
CA LEU A 144 -14.21 -1.02 5.82
C LEU A 144 -15.64 -0.64 6.18
N TRP A 145 -15.85 0.65 6.36
CA TRP A 145 -17.17 1.24 6.50
C TRP A 145 -17.26 2.51 5.67
N GLY A 146 -18.44 2.81 5.16
CA GLY A 146 -18.71 4.06 4.48
C GLY A 146 -20.14 4.13 4.00
N ASN A 147 -20.56 5.33 3.64
CA ASN A 147 -21.88 5.58 3.08
C ASN A 147 -21.82 6.59 1.94
N ASP A 148 -22.90 6.63 1.17
CA ASP A 148 -23.06 7.46 -0.02
C ASP A 148 -23.83 8.78 0.24
N GLU A 149 -23.67 9.78 -0.62
CA GLU A 149 -24.49 11.01 -0.66
C GLU A 149 -25.81 10.84 -1.45
N GLY A 150 -26.10 9.65 -1.98
CA GLY A 150 -27.24 9.33 -2.84
C GLY A 150 -26.95 9.44 -4.35
N ASP A 151 -25.69 9.53 -4.75
CA ASP A 151 -25.25 9.72 -6.14
C ASP A 151 -23.98 8.91 -6.52
N ASP A 152 -23.73 7.82 -5.81
CA ASP A 152 -22.54 6.96 -5.93
C ASP A 152 -21.23 7.66 -5.54
N THR A 153 -21.30 8.82 -4.86
CA THR A 153 -20.14 9.47 -4.24
C THR A 153 -20.17 9.30 -2.73
N PRO A 154 -19.05 8.93 -2.11
CA PRO A 154 -19.05 8.64 -0.69
C PRO A 154 -19.25 9.94 0.09
N ARG A 155 -20.17 9.90 1.03
CA ARG A 155 -20.27 10.89 2.09
C ARG A 155 -19.21 10.64 3.15
N GLU A 156 -19.07 9.40 3.61
CA GLU A 156 -18.08 8.96 4.60
C GLU A 156 -17.36 7.70 4.13
N VAL A 157 -16.06 7.62 4.41
CA VAL A 157 -15.27 6.39 4.30
C VAL A 157 -14.37 6.28 5.52
N GLU A 158 -14.35 5.11 6.13
CA GLU A 158 -13.38 4.66 7.11
C GLU A 158 -12.81 3.33 6.65
N ALA A 159 -11.60 3.36 6.12
CA ALA A 159 -10.90 2.19 5.62
C ALA A 159 -9.69 1.89 6.49
N LYS A 160 -9.61 0.65 6.99
CA LYS A 160 -8.44 0.12 7.67
C LYS A 160 -7.84 -0.97 6.79
N THR A 161 -6.55 -0.85 6.51
CA THR A 161 -5.83 -1.83 5.70
C THR A 161 -4.50 -2.19 6.34
N ARG A 162 -3.95 -3.30 5.88
CA ARG A 162 -2.62 -3.79 6.25
C ARG A 162 -1.87 -4.20 5.01
N LEU A 163 -0.66 -3.68 4.84
CA LEU A 163 0.28 -4.08 3.80
C LEU A 163 1.44 -4.85 4.44
N TYR A 164 1.60 -6.11 4.07
CA TYR A 164 2.75 -6.91 4.47
C TYR A 164 3.96 -6.63 3.56
N SER A 165 5.16 -6.66 4.13
CA SER A 165 6.39 -6.71 3.35
C SER A 165 6.35 -7.92 2.40
N PRO A 166 6.83 -7.79 1.15
CA PRO A 166 7.01 -8.92 0.26
C PRO A 166 8.17 -9.83 0.68
N PHE A 167 8.95 -9.43 1.70
CA PHE A 167 10.11 -10.15 2.19
C PHE A 167 9.79 -11.00 3.43
N GLY A 168 10.60 -12.02 3.65
CA GLY A 168 10.57 -12.87 4.84
C GLY A 168 11.09 -12.20 6.10
N ALA A 169 10.87 -10.90 6.26
CA ALA A 169 11.26 -10.10 7.42
C ALA A 169 10.13 -9.97 8.46
N GLY A 170 8.92 -10.45 8.16
CA GLY A 170 7.80 -10.44 9.11
C GLY A 170 7.22 -9.05 9.42
N ASP A 171 7.56 -8.04 8.59
CA ASP A 171 7.15 -6.66 8.76
C ASP A 171 5.83 -6.36 8.03
N SER A 172 5.08 -5.38 8.54
CA SER A 172 3.88 -4.85 7.88
C SER A 172 3.62 -3.39 8.23
N ILE A 173 2.69 -2.75 7.54
CA ILE A 173 2.20 -1.40 7.85
C ILE A 173 0.69 -1.44 7.97
N ASP A 174 0.19 -0.88 9.07
CA ASP A 174 -1.23 -0.62 9.27
C ASP A 174 -1.59 0.79 8.82
N PHE A 175 -2.74 0.90 8.16
CA PHE A 175 -3.28 2.17 7.69
C PHE A 175 -4.68 2.41 8.26
N PHE A 176 -4.96 3.67 8.55
CA PHE A 176 -6.30 4.16 8.78
C PHE A 176 -6.54 5.38 7.90
N TYR A 177 -7.40 5.19 6.90
CA TYR A 177 -7.89 6.25 6.04
C TYR A 177 -9.30 6.65 6.46
N ARG A 178 -9.51 7.96 6.56
CA ARG A 178 -10.81 8.53 6.87
C ARG A 178 -11.13 9.65 5.90
N TYR A 179 -12.34 9.65 5.38
CA TYR A 179 -12.88 10.65 4.48
C TYR A 179 -14.28 11.05 4.93
N HIS A 180 -14.57 12.34 4.84
CA HIS A 180 -15.93 12.84 4.93
C HIS A 180 -16.07 14.09 4.08
N LEU A 181 -17.13 14.13 3.28
CA LEU A 181 -17.54 15.32 2.55
C LEU A 181 -19.05 15.40 2.56
N ARG A 182 -19.57 16.39 3.28
CA ARG A 182 -20.98 16.79 3.20
C ARG A 182 -21.08 18.20 2.63
N ALA A 183 -21.55 18.28 1.39
CA ALA A 183 -21.89 19.56 0.77
C ALA A 183 -23.15 20.14 1.45
N ARG A 184 -23.15 21.43 1.76
CA ARG A 184 -24.32 22.15 2.28
C ARG A 184 -24.53 23.39 1.41
N MET A 185 -25.77 23.65 0.97
CA MET A 185 -26.07 24.76 0.06
C MET A 185 -25.62 26.15 0.56
N PHE A 186 -25.61 26.37 1.88
CA PHE A 186 -25.44 27.70 2.47
C PHE A 186 -24.34 27.80 3.54
N SER A 187 -23.46 26.80 3.65
CA SER A 187 -22.35 26.84 4.59
C SER A 187 -21.09 26.20 4.02
N ASN A 188 -19.93 26.56 4.54
CA ASN A 188 -18.69 25.81 4.29
C ASN A 188 -18.96 24.33 4.64
N GLY A 189 -19.04 23.48 3.63
CA GLY A 189 -19.38 22.06 3.79
C GLY A 189 -18.52 21.39 4.85
N GLN A 190 -19.06 20.37 5.53
CA GLN A 190 -18.28 19.60 6.49
C GLN A 190 -17.33 18.72 5.69
N ARG A 191 -16.02 18.96 5.80
CA ARG A 191 -15.01 18.21 5.07
C ARG A 191 -13.84 17.85 5.97
N PHE A 192 -13.48 16.58 5.98
CA PHE A 192 -12.23 16.11 6.56
C PHE A 192 -11.67 14.94 5.76
N SER A 193 -10.35 14.84 5.74
CA SER A 193 -9.68 13.68 5.18
C SER A 193 -8.34 13.49 5.86
N SER A 194 -8.09 12.30 6.38
CA SER A 194 -6.87 11.99 7.12
C SER A 194 -6.37 10.60 6.78
N LEU A 195 -5.05 10.45 6.75
CA LEU A 195 -4.38 9.16 6.65
C LEU A 195 -3.32 9.04 7.74
N PHE A 196 -3.43 7.98 8.54
CA PHE A 196 -2.40 7.55 9.48
C PHE A 196 -1.82 6.21 9.03
N ALA A 197 -0.49 6.08 9.15
CA ALA A 197 0.22 4.84 8.86
C ALA A 197 1.11 4.48 10.05
N LYS A 198 1.13 3.21 10.45
CA LYS A 198 1.97 2.72 11.55
C LYS A 198 2.77 1.49 11.10
N PRO A 199 4.11 1.53 11.17
CA PRO A 199 4.92 0.35 10.93
C PRO A 199 4.73 -0.67 12.06
N ARG A 200 4.75 -1.96 11.70
CA ARG A 200 4.73 -3.12 12.59
C ARG A 200 5.97 -3.93 12.27
N MET A 201 6.95 -3.94 13.17
CA MET A 201 8.24 -4.57 12.95
C MET A 201 8.30 -5.95 13.60
N ARG A 202 8.97 -6.92 12.97
CA ARG A 202 9.30 -8.24 13.54
C ARG A 202 8.10 -8.96 14.15
N ILE A 203 6.98 -8.96 13.43
CA ILE A 203 5.75 -9.68 13.79
C ILE A 203 5.16 -9.17 15.12
N GLU A 204 4.63 -7.94 15.10
CA GLU A 204 3.85 -7.36 16.22
C GLU A 204 2.37 -7.74 16.12
N ILE A 205 2.00 -8.95 16.52
CA ILE A 205 0.65 -9.50 16.37
C ILE A 205 -0.12 -9.51 17.69
N ASP A 206 -1.40 -9.08 17.64
CA ASP A 206 -2.36 -9.38 18.70
C ASP A 206 -3.09 -10.68 18.33
N PRO A 207 -2.71 -11.84 18.91
CA PRO A 207 -3.33 -13.11 18.56
C PRO A 207 -4.81 -13.18 18.95
N LYS A 208 -5.28 -12.30 19.85
CA LYS A 208 -6.70 -12.22 20.21
C LYS A 208 -7.53 -11.45 19.17
N ASN A 209 -6.90 -10.52 18.45
CA ASN A 209 -7.55 -9.70 17.43
C ASN A 209 -6.64 -9.58 16.20
N PRO A 210 -6.44 -10.67 15.43
CA PRO A 210 -5.52 -10.67 14.29
C PRO A 210 -5.86 -9.62 13.23
N THR A 211 -7.13 -9.20 13.15
CA THR A 211 -7.61 -8.20 12.20
C THR A 211 -7.57 -6.77 12.76
N ALA A 212 -7.13 -6.54 13.99
CA ALA A 212 -7.14 -5.18 14.55
C ALA A 212 -6.09 -4.28 13.88
N CYS A 213 -6.49 -3.07 13.51
CA CYS A 213 -5.58 -2.04 12.99
C CYS A 213 -4.95 -1.23 14.13
N SER A 214 -3.63 -1.21 14.18
CA SER A 214 -2.82 -0.54 15.20
C SER A 214 -2.57 0.95 14.94
N ALA A 215 -2.92 1.47 13.76
CA ALA A 215 -2.68 2.87 13.38
C ALA A 215 -3.51 3.90 14.18
N ILE A 216 -4.52 3.43 14.92
CA ILE A 216 -5.40 4.25 15.75
C ILE A 216 -5.47 3.72 17.18
N LYS A 217 -5.68 4.62 18.14
CA LYS A 217 -6.03 4.27 19.52
C LYS A 217 -7.45 4.74 19.81
N ARG A 218 -8.24 3.91 20.50
CA ARG A 218 -9.51 4.34 21.09
C ARG A 218 -9.19 5.22 22.31
N ASN A 219 -10.01 6.23 22.56
CA ASN A 219 -9.85 7.09 23.74
C ASN A 219 -10.26 6.36 25.03
N ALA A 220 -9.85 6.89 26.19
CA ALA A 220 -10.07 6.30 27.52
C ALA A 220 -11.55 6.07 27.89
N ASN A 221 -12.49 6.69 27.16
CA ASN A 221 -13.93 6.47 27.34
C ASN A 221 -14.44 5.19 26.65
N GLY A 222 -13.57 4.40 26.04
CA GLY A 222 -13.80 2.97 25.82
C GLY A 222 -15.09 2.58 25.09
N VAL A 223 -15.64 3.41 24.20
CA VAL A 223 -16.87 3.03 23.48
C VAL A 223 -16.55 1.98 22.39
N LEU A 224 -16.53 0.73 22.81
CA LEU A 224 -17.27 -0.39 22.21
C LEU A 224 -18.33 -0.77 23.25
N LYS A 225 -19.61 -0.78 22.88
CA LYS A 225 -20.54 -1.62 23.64
C LYS A 225 -20.17 -3.07 23.30
N ALA A 226 -19.89 -3.84 24.34
CA ALA A 226 -19.38 -5.20 24.27
C ALA A 226 -20.35 -6.17 23.58
N ALA A 227 -19.76 -7.27 23.08
CA ALA A 227 -20.45 -8.44 22.59
C ALA A 227 -21.33 -9.09 23.67
N SER A 228 -22.61 -9.26 23.33
CA SER A 228 -23.42 -10.43 23.69
C SER A 228 -24.62 -10.40 22.75
N ASP A 229 -24.68 -11.39 21.86
CA ASP A 229 -25.80 -11.78 20.99
C ASP A 229 -26.70 -10.69 20.38
N ALA A 230 -26.81 -10.75 19.05
CA ALA A 230 -27.70 -9.98 18.18
C ALA A 230 -27.10 -8.71 17.53
N VAL A 231 -27.08 -8.79 16.19
CA VAL A 231 -27.35 -7.72 15.22
C VAL A 231 -27.65 -6.37 15.88
N THR A 232 -26.68 -5.45 15.88
CA THR A 232 -26.98 -4.04 16.10
C THR A 232 -26.14 -3.18 15.15
N ILE A 233 -26.86 -2.57 14.20
CA ILE A 233 -26.45 -1.44 13.38
C ILE A 233 -25.82 -0.40 14.33
N PHE A 234 -24.52 -0.15 14.17
CA PHE A 234 -23.78 0.77 15.02
C PHE A 234 -24.38 2.18 14.96
N ASP A 235 -25.08 2.60 16.02
CA ASP A 235 -25.44 4.00 16.21
C ASP A 235 -24.18 4.81 16.58
N ARG A 236 -23.37 5.15 15.57
CA ARG A 236 -22.14 5.95 15.64
C ARG A 236 -22.41 7.48 15.74
N ARG A 237 -23.64 7.91 16.08
CA ARG A 237 -24.01 9.34 16.23
C ARG A 237 -23.38 10.06 17.43
N ASN A 238 -22.55 9.41 18.25
CA ASN A 238 -21.73 10.10 19.25
C ASN A 238 -20.47 10.72 18.62
N ALA A 239 -20.68 11.84 17.96
CA ALA A 239 -19.73 12.71 17.26
C ALA A 239 -18.58 13.31 18.12
N ASN A 240 -18.29 12.78 19.31
CA ASN A 240 -17.22 13.23 20.20
C ASN A 240 -16.12 12.18 20.44
N GLY A 241 -16.29 10.94 19.94
CA GLY A 241 -15.24 9.93 19.93
C GLY A 241 -14.23 10.18 18.81
N VAL A 242 -13.40 11.21 18.93
CA VAL A 242 -12.34 11.49 17.95
C VAL A 242 -11.35 10.32 17.98
N LEU A 243 -11.40 9.43 16.99
CA LEU A 243 -10.32 8.49 16.72
C LEU A 243 -9.04 9.30 16.47
N LYS A 244 -8.04 9.09 17.31
CA LYS A 244 -6.73 9.74 17.19
C LYS A 244 -5.73 8.74 16.64
N ALA A 245 -4.77 9.24 15.86
CA ALA A 245 -3.58 8.49 15.48
C ALA A 245 -2.96 7.86 16.74
N ALA A 246 -2.46 6.64 16.62
CA ALA A 246 -1.63 6.07 17.67
C ALA A 246 -0.39 6.97 17.90
N SER A 247 0.15 6.97 19.12
CA SER A 247 1.27 7.84 19.51
C SER A 247 2.52 7.65 18.65
N ASP A 248 2.66 6.48 18.05
CA ASP A 248 3.76 6.04 17.18
C ASP A 248 3.33 5.94 15.69
N ALA A 249 2.11 6.33 15.35
CA ALA A 249 1.67 6.42 13.96
C ALA A 249 2.14 7.73 13.31
N VAL A 250 2.46 7.65 12.02
CA VAL A 250 2.82 8.81 11.20
C VAL A 250 1.55 9.35 10.53
N THR A 251 1.30 10.64 10.70
CA THR A 251 0.28 11.37 9.93
C THR A 251 0.80 11.65 8.53
N ILE A 252 0.25 10.96 7.52
CA ILE A 252 0.60 11.16 6.11
C ILE A 252 -0.03 12.46 5.59
N PHE A 253 -1.30 12.65 5.92
CA PHE A 253 -1.98 13.93 5.79
C PHE A 253 -3.16 14.02 6.74
N ASP A 254 -3.56 15.25 7.03
CA ASP A 254 -4.73 15.57 7.83
C ASP A 254 -5.34 16.87 7.33
N ARG A 255 -6.61 16.82 6.95
CA ARG A 255 -7.42 17.96 6.53
C ARG A 255 -8.62 18.05 7.44
N ASN A 256 -8.79 19.22 8.03
CA ASN A 256 -9.99 19.57 8.78
C ASN A 256 -10.48 20.96 8.32
N GLY A 257 -11.61 20.99 7.61
CA GLY A 257 -12.15 22.22 7.03
C GLY A 257 -11.20 22.87 6.03
N GLY A 258 -10.81 24.12 6.28
CA GLY A 258 -9.89 24.89 5.43
C GLY A 258 -8.41 24.56 5.60
N LYS A 259 -8.03 23.85 6.66
CA LYS A 259 -6.62 23.60 7.01
C LYS A 259 -6.21 22.22 6.53
N SER A 260 -5.06 22.12 5.87
CA SER A 260 -4.44 20.85 5.48
C SER A 260 -3.00 20.79 5.96
N LYS A 261 -2.64 19.67 6.57
CA LYS A 261 -1.26 19.28 6.90
C LYS A 261 -0.91 18.07 6.04
N GLY A 262 0.31 18.02 5.54
CA GLY A 262 0.84 16.86 4.84
C GLY A 262 2.21 16.50 5.41
N THR A 263 2.65 15.28 5.16
CA THR A 263 3.91 14.75 5.65
C THR A 263 5.14 15.33 4.94
N THR A 264 6.33 14.95 5.44
CA THR A 264 7.64 15.29 4.88
C THR A 264 8.34 14.03 4.39
N ALA A 265 9.38 14.17 3.57
CA ALA A 265 10.16 13.02 3.11
C ALA A 265 10.85 12.29 4.27
N ALA A 266 11.27 13.01 5.31
CA ALA A 266 11.89 12.43 6.50
C ALA A 266 10.90 11.54 7.27
N ASN A 267 9.64 11.97 7.38
CA ASN A 267 8.62 11.24 8.12
C ASN A 267 8.20 9.93 7.44
N ILE A 268 8.27 9.86 6.10
CA ILE A 268 7.87 8.65 5.35
C ILE A 268 9.04 7.72 5.02
N LYS A 269 10.28 8.16 5.26
CA LYS A 269 11.49 7.39 4.94
C LYS A 269 11.54 6.06 5.69
N SER A 270 11.05 6.01 6.93
CA SER A 270 11.05 4.79 7.75
C SER A 270 10.24 3.64 7.12
N PHE A 271 9.19 3.95 6.36
CA PHE A 271 8.36 2.94 5.70
C PHE A 271 9.10 2.17 4.61
N GLU A 272 10.15 2.75 4.03
CA GLU A 272 11.00 2.02 3.09
C GLU A 272 11.72 0.85 3.76
N GLY A 273 12.28 1.09 4.96
CA GLY A 273 12.92 0.06 5.76
C GLY A 273 11.94 -1.04 6.14
N THR A 274 10.74 -0.68 6.61
CA THR A 274 9.68 -1.63 6.98
C THR A 274 9.18 -2.46 5.81
N LEU A 275 8.99 -1.88 4.62
CA LEU A 275 8.46 -2.64 3.48
C LEU A 275 9.56 -3.40 2.75
N PHE A 276 10.70 -2.79 2.52
CA PHE A 276 11.68 -3.28 1.56
C PHE A 276 13.03 -3.66 2.16
N CYS A 277 13.22 -3.47 3.47
CA CYS A 277 14.51 -3.68 4.13
C CYS A 277 15.63 -2.86 3.47
N THR A 278 15.31 -1.67 2.96
CA THR A 278 16.24 -0.78 2.24
C THR A 278 16.16 0.66 2.73
N GLU A 279 17.15 1.44 2.34
CA GLU A 279 17.17 2.88 2.52
C GLU A 279 17.66 3.56 1.24
N GLY A 280 16.83 4.41 0.65
CA GLY A 280 17.17 5.23 -0.52
C GLY A 280 17.04 4.53 -1.87
N TRP A 281 16.43 3.34 -1.93
CA TRP A 281 16.07 2.68 -3.18
C TRP A 281 14.85 3.34 -3.81
N ILE A 282 13.79 3.52 -3.03
CA ILE A 282 12.52 4.09 -3.49
C ILE A 282 12.49 5.60 -3.22
N SER A 283 12.12 6.40 -4.22
CA SER A 283 11.98 7.84 -4.01
C SER A 283 10.87 8.18 -3.01
N PRO A 284 10.95 9.35 -2.32
CA PRO A 284 9.88 9.82 -1.46
C PRO A 284 8.52 9.92 -2.17
N LEU A 285 8.51 10.23 -3.47
CA LEU A 285 7.27 10.28 -4.25
C LEU A 285 6.64 8.89 -4.37
N LYS A 286 7.42 7.88 -4.76
CA LYS A 286 6.93 6.49 -4.83
C LYS A 286 6.52 5.94 -3.48
N LEU A 287 7.25 6.25 -2.41
CA LEU A 287 6.83 5.88 -1.05
C LEU A 287 5.47 6.51 -0.73
N ALA A 288 5.27 7.79 -1.01
CA ALA A 288 3.96 8.42 -0.83
C ALA A 288 2.87 7.75 -1.67
N GLU A 289 3.14 7.42 -2.95
CA GLU A 289 2.21 6.67 -3.80
C GLU A 289 1.86 5.29 -3.22
N ILE A 290 2.84 4.56 -2.69
CA ILE A 290 2.63 3.26 -2.02
C ILE A 290 1.72 3.42 -0.81
N LEU A 291 1.99 4.40 0.06
CA LEU A 291 1.19 4.63 1.27
C LEU A 291 -0.25 5.03 0.93
N LEU A 292 -0.46 5.85 -0.11
CA LEU A 292 -1.79 6.23 -0.56
C LEU A 292 -2.54 5.05 -1.20
N ALA A 293 -1.88 4.27 -2.06
CA ALA A 293 -2.45 3.09 -2.71
C ALA A 293 -2.83 2.01 -1.68
N ALA A 294 -1.91 1.68 -0.76
CA ALA A 294 -2.15 0.69 0.29
C ALA A 294 -3.30 1.08 1.22
N ALA A 295 -3.49 2.37 1.47
CA ALA A 295 -4.61 2.87 2.27
C ALA A 295 -5.90 3.10 1.48
N ASN A 296 -5.94 2.76 0.18
CA ASN A 296 -7.06 2.99 -0.73
C ASN A 296 -7.50 4.46 -0.85
N VAL A 297 -6.59 5.41 -0.64
CA VAL A 297 -6.90 6.85 -0.77
C VAL A 297 -7.22 7.17 -2.24
N MET A 298 -8.30 7.92 -2.49
CA MET A 298 -8.83 8.19 -3.84
C MET A 298 -9.39 6.96 -4.56
N GLY A 299 -9.54 5.83 -3.84
CA GLY A 299 -10.12 4.59 -4.34
C GLY A 299 -11.65 4.60 -4.40
N TYR A 300 -12.31 5.47 -3.61
CA TYR A 300 -13.75 5.37 -3.35
C TYR A 300 -14.60 6.38 -4.13
N ARG A 301 -14.27 6.74 -5.38
CA ARG A 301 -14.98 7.80 -6.16
C ARG A 301 -15.12 9.15 -5.43
N GLU A 302 -14.24 9.43 -4.46
CA GLU A 302 -14.24 10.67 -3.66
C GLU A 302 -14.22 11.92 -4.55
N ARG A 303 -15.03 12.92 -4.22
CA ARG A 303 -15.07 14.21 -4.96
C ARG A 303 -13.86 15.09 -4.63
N ASP A 304 -13.51 15.21 -3.35
CA ASP A 304 -12.39 16.04 -2.88
C ASP A 304 -11.09 15.23 -2.79
N LYS A 305 -10.25 15.35 -3.80
CA LYS A 305 -8.92 14.72 -3.89
C LYS A 305 -7.77 15.70 -3.64
N THR A 306 -8.07 16.92 -3.20
CA THR A 306 -7.09 18.02 -3.19
C THR A 306 -5.95 17.79 -2.21
N THR A 307 -6.23 17.29 -1.00
CA THR A 307 -5.19 17.06 0.02
C THR A 307 -4.26 15.88 -0.35
N PRO A 308 -4.75 14.70 -0.76
CA PRO A 308 -3.85 13.64 -1.23
C PRO A 308 -2.96 14.08 -2.40
N LYS A 309 -3.51 14.83 -3.37
CA LYS A 309 -2.73 15.37 -4.50
C LYS A 309 -1.64 16.34 -4.05
N SER A 310 -1.95 17.26 -3.13
CA SER A 310 -0.97 18.22 -2.62
C SER A 310 0.12 17.59 -1.77
N VAL A 311 -0.08 16.37 -1.24
CA VAL A 311 1.00 15.57 -0.63
C VAL A 311 1.98 15.09 -1.70
N LEU A 312 1.47 14.52 -2.79
CA LEU A 312 2.29 13.99 -3.89
C LEU A 312 3.13 15.10 -4.54
N GLU A 313 2.56 16.28 -4.76
CA GLU A 313 3.24 17.44 -5.35
C GLU A 313 4.47 17.93 -4.57
N LYS A 314 4.65 17.50 -3.31
CA LYS A 314 5.83 17.86 -2.49
C LYS A 314 7.06 17.04 -2.81
N PHE A 315 6.91 15.93 -3.53
CA PHE A 315 7.97 14.96 -3.75
C PHE A 315 8.30 14.83 -5.23
N ASN A 316 9.49 14.35 -5.51
CA ASN A 316 9.97 14.08 -6.86
C ASN A 316 10.45 12.63 -6.95
N TYR A 317 10.35 12.06 -8.14
CA TYR A 317 10.96 10.78 -8.47
C TYR A 317 12.49 10.84 -8.38
N PHE A 318 13.10 9.68 -8.21
CA PHE A 318 14.52 9.51 -8.51
C PHE A 318 14.74 9.43 -10.03
N ASP A 319 15.98 9.70 -10.44
CA ASP A 319 16.40 9.57 -11.84
C ASP A 319 16.17 8.12 -12.34
N GLY A 320 15.51 8.00 -13.48
CA GLY A 320 15.14 6.73 -14.10
C GLY A 320 13.88 6.04 -13.57
N GLU A 321 13.17 6.62 -12.60
CA GLU A 321 11.88 6.10 -12.15
C GLU A 321 10.72 6.56 -13.06
N THR A 322 9.66 5.73 -13.13
CA THR A 322 8.42 6.00 -13.89
C THR A 322 7.18 5.59 -13.08
N ASN A 323 5.98 5.81 -13.59
CA ASN A 323 4.75 5.33 -12.93
C ASN A 323 4.48 3.82 -13.11
N GLY A 324 5.27 3.11 -13.92
CA GLY A 324 5.19 1.66 -14.15
C GLY A 324 3.90 1.12 -14.76
N LYS A 325 2.96 1.97 -15.20
CA LYS A 325 1.64 1.53 -15.71
C LYS A 325 1.74 0.62 -16.94
N ASN A 326 2.65 0.93 -17.86
CA ASN A 326 2.85 0.13 -19.08
C ASN A 326 3.40 -1.27 -18.73
N LEU A 327 4.29 -1.37 -17.75
CA LEU A 327 4.86 -2.63 -17.28
C LEU A 327 3.80 -3.49 -16.58
N LEU A 328 2.91 -2.86 -15.81
CA LEU A 328 1.80 -3.54 -15.14
C LEU A 328 0.82 -4.18 -16.14
N ALA A 329 0.57 -3.56 -17.30
CA ALA A 329 -0.40 -4.07 -18.26
C ALA A 329 -0.06 -5.49 -18.75
N GLU A 330 1.23 -5.79 -18.95
CA GLU A 330 1.71 -7.12 -19.34
C GLU A 330 1.52 -8.15 -18.21
N GLU A 331 1.79 -7.76 -16.98
CA GLU A 331 1.58 -8.59 -15.79
C GLU A 331 0.10 -8.90 -15.59
N LEU A 332 -0.80 -7.91 -15.72
CA LEU A 332 -2.24 -8.12 -15.58
C LEU A 332 -2.82 -9.02 -16.68
N LYS A 333 -2.30 -8.94 -17.92
CA LYS A 333 -2.67 -9.87 -18.99
C LYS A 333 -2.27 -11.30 -18.64
N SER A 334 -1.08 -11.47 -18.09
CA SER A 334 -0.57 -12.77 -17.64
C SER A 334 -1.38 -13.33 -16.46
N LEU A 335 -1.76 -12.47 -15.51
CA LEU A 335 -2.60 -12.83 -14.37
C LEU A 335 -3.97 -13.30 -14.84
N ALA A 336 -4.63 -12.57 -15.74
CA ALA A 336 -5.92 -12.96 -16.29
C ALA A 336 -5.88 -14.33 -16.98
N ALA A 337 -4.78 -14.65 -17.68
CA ALA A 337 -4.58 -15.96 -18.31
C ALA A 337 -4.39 -17.09 -17.28
N LEU A 338 -3.76 -16.82 -16.14
CA LEU A 338 -3.66 -17.78 -15.03
C LEU A 338 -5.01 -17.95 -14.32
N GLU A 339 -5.70 -16.85 -14.05
CA GLU A 339 -7.03 -16.86 -13.41
C GLU A 339 -8.08 -17.63 -14.22
N ALA A 340 -7.96 -17.65 -15.54
CA ALA A 340 -8.83 -18.41 -16.43
C ALA A 340 -8.55 -19.92 -16.46
N LYS A 341 -7.38 -20.36 -15.99
CA LYS A 341 -6.98 -21.78 -15.91
C LYS A 341 -7.30 -22.42 -14.56
N GLU A 342 -7.57 -21.61 -13.54
CA GLU A 342 -7.91 -22.13 -12.21
C GLU A 342 -9.31 -22.80 -12.24
N PRO A 343 -9.47 -23.97 -11.59
CA PRO A 343 -10.75 -24.64 -11.51
C PRO A 343 -11.78 -23.76 -10.82
N THR A 344 -12.98 -23.65 -11.39
CA THR A 344 -14.07 -22.84 -10.81
C THR A 344 -14.54 -23.39 -9.45
N ASP A 345 -14.26 -24.67 -9.17
CA ASP A 345 -14.63 -25.38 -7.94
C ASP A 345 -13.60 -25.24 -6.80
N GLN A 346 -12.48 -24.52 -6.99
CA GLN A 346 -11.63 -24.15 -5.86
C GLN A 346 -12.37 -23.14 -4.98
N ALA A 347 -13.00 -23.66 -3.94
CA ALA A 347 -13.71 -22.93 -2.91
C ALA A 347 -12.91 -21.71 -2.43
N VAL A 348 -13.48 -20.52 -2.67
CA VAL A 348 -13.28 -19.30 -1.88
C VAL A 348 -11.80 -18.97 -1.62
N VAL A 349 -11.04 -18.79 -2.69
CA VAL A 349 -9.68 -18.22 -2.61
C VAL A 349 -9.80 -16.71 -2.39
N SER A 350 -9.15 -16.20 -1.33
CA SER A 350 -9.15 -14.76 -1.02
C SER A 350 -8.60 -13.94 -2.18
N ILE A 351 -9.03 -12.67 -2.32
CA ILE A 351 -8.51 -11.78 -3.36
C ILE A 351 -6.97 -11.70 -3.30
N PRO A 352 -6.34 -11.48 -2.13
CA PRO A 352 -4.87 -11.47 -2.04
C PRO A 352 -4.22 -12.78 -2.50
N GLN A 353 -4.77 -13.95 -2.12
CA GLN A 353 -4.25 -15.25 -2.54
C GLN A 353 -4.34 -15.47 -4.05
N ARG A 354 -5.40 -14.95 -4.69
CA ARG A 354 -5.56 -15.01 -6.14
C ARG A 354 -4.56 -14.10 -6.87
N LEU A 355 -4.24 -12.95 -6.29
CA LEU A 355 -3.23 -12.04 -6.84
C LEU A 355 -1.79 -12.57 -6.75
N LEU A 356 -1.53 -13.60 -5.93
CA LEU A 356 -0.24 -14.28 -5.85
C LEU A 356 0.02 -15.30 -6.97
N LEU A 357 -0.94 -15.56 -7.87
CA LEU A 357 -0.76 -16.54 -8.94
C LEU A 357 0.49 -16.25 -9.80
N LEU A 358 0.74 -14.98 -10.12
CA LEU A 358 1.95 -14.60 -10.86
C LEU A 358 3.24 -14.89 -10.08
N ALA A 359 3.23 -14.69 -8.76
CA ALA A 359 4.39 -14.98 -7.92
C ALA A 359 4.67 -16.49 -7.86
N ARG A 360 3.62 -17.32 -7.76
CA ARG A 360 3.73 -18.79 -7.75
C ARG A 360 4.24 -19.36 -9.06
N HIS A 361 3.67 -18.93 -10.18
CA HIS A 361 4.03 -19.47 -11.50
C HIS A 361 5.29 -18.83 -12.09
N GLY A 362 5.65 -17.62 -11.65
CA GLY A 362 6.85 -16.93 -12.09
C GLY A 362 8.16 -17.47 -11.48
N GLY A 363 8.08 -18.22 -10.38
CA GLY A 363 9.27 -18.80 -9.73
C GLY A 363 9.65 -20.22 -10.22
N ALA A 364 8.72 -20.94 -10.87
CA ALA A 364 8.90 -22.36 -11.17
C ALA A 364 9.55 -22.65 -12.54
N ASN A 365 9.53 -21.71 -13.49
CA ASN A 365 9.83 -22.04 -14.89
C ASN A 365 11.27 -21.75 -15.38
N GLU A 366 12.16 -21.20 -14.55
CA GLU A 366 13.53 -20.88 -15.02
C GLU A 366 14.62 -21.82 -14.51
N ASN A 367 14.37 -22.62 -13.46
CA ASN A 367 15.40 -23.50 -12.90
C ASN A 367 15.29 -24.99 -13.30
N GLU A 368 14.16 -25.45 -13.83
CA GLU A 368 13.99 -26.89 -14.19
C GLU A 368 14.10 -27.19 -15.70
N ALA A 369 14.06 -26.17 -16.57
CA ALA A 369 14.20 -26.37 -18.02
C ALA A 369 15.65 -26.61 -18.49
N GLY A 370 16.64 -26.48 -17.60
CA GLY A 370 18.07 -26.60 -17.94
C GLY A 370 18.70 -27.99 -17.73
N SER A 371 18.01 -28.95 -17.09
CA SER A 371 18.66 -30.19 -16.63
C SER A 371 18.32 -31.47 -17.41
N SER A 372 17.26 -31.51 -18.24
CA SER A 372 16.85 -32.79 -18.87
C SER A 372 17.25 -33.03 -20.34
N ARG A 373 18.08 -32.17 -20.97
CA ARG A 373 18.51 -32.36 -22.38
C ARG A 373 19.94 -32.86 -22.61
N ARG A 374 20.63 -33.37 -21.58
CA ARG A 374 21.93 -34.05 -21.73
C ARG A 374 21.96 -35.40 -21.01
N ALA A 375 21.12 -36.34 -21.45
CA ALA A 375 21.28 -37.76 -21.14
C ALA A 375 20.48 -38.62 -22.12
N ALA A 376 20.80 -38.52 -23.42
CA ALA A 376 20.36 -39.49 -24.43
C ALA A 376 21.26 -39.44 -25.67
N SER A 377 22.55 -39.73 -25.47
CA SER A 377 23.46 -40.17 -26.54
C SER A 377 24.76 -40.69 -25.91
N ALA A 378 24.75 -41.96 -25.50
CA ALA A 378 25.91 -42.81 -25.37
C ALA A 378 25.45 -44.26 -25.48
#